data_AF-A0A317SUE2-F1
#
_entry.id   AF-A0A317SUE2-F1
#
_cell.length_a   1.000
_cell.length_b   1.000
_cell.length_c   1.000
_cell.angle_alpha   90.00
_cell.angle_beta   90.00
_cell.angle_gamma   90.00
#
_symmetry.space_group_name_H-M   'P 1'
#
loop_
_entity.id
_entity.type
_entity.pdbx_description
1 polymer ?
#
loop_
_entity_poly.entity_id
_entity_poly.type
_entity_poly.pdbx_seq_one_letter_code
_entity_poly.pdbx_strand_id
1 'polypeptide(L)'
;DSTGEWIFKDDRYKKWQESEESEVLWVCGGPGTGKTMLAKRIAAEFLKGSSDPPGGVKLVFHFVSPELPTAGISTGEAESPLHGLTKAACDLLYGILQQDGSLFGGCKAKLRNQGDKIFTNPHSLWKVLRKAIHDWPAESLYILIDGVDGFKESLCEGLIERILRL
;
A
#
# COMPACT_ATOMS: atom_id res chain seq x y z
N ASP A 1 -1.19 28.28 12.80
CA ASP A 1 -2.03 27.20 12.23
C ASP A 1 -1.65 26.98 10.79
N SER A 2 -0.90 25.92 10.52
CA SER A 2 -0.64 25.49 9.14
C SER A 2 -1.66 24.42 8.72
N THR A 3 -2.01 24.39 7.43
CA THR A 3 -3.03 23.49 6.88
C THR A 3 -2.72 22.02 7.24
N GLY A 4 -3.70 21.33 7.82
CA GLY A 4 -3.60 19.91 8.17
C GLY A 4 -3.04 19.59 9.55
N GLU A 5 -2.64 20.57 10.37
CA GLU A 5 -2.14 20.31 11.75
C GLU A 5 -3.19 19.71 12.68
N TRP A 6 -4.46 19.94 12.39
CA TRP A 6 -5.57 19.44 13.20
C TRP A 6 -5.55 17.92 13.35
N ILE A 7 -5.03 17.17 12.36
CA ILE A 7 -5.04 15.70 12.39
C ILE A 7 -4.22 15.14 13.54
N PHE A 8 -3.08 15.76 13.87
CA PHE A 8 -2.20 15.31 14.97
C PHE A 8 -2.79 15.59 16.35
N LYS A 9 -3.84 16.43 16.40
CA LYS A 9 -4.60 16.71 17.62
C LYS A 9 -5.84 15.83 17.73
N ASP A 10 -6.27 15.17 16.64
CA ASP A 10 -7.45 14.32 16.59
C ASP A 10 -7.21 13.00 17.33
N ASP A 11 -8.11 12.66 18.24
CA ASP A 11 -7.95 11.48 19.10
C ASP A 11 -8.03 10.16 18.30
N ARG A 12 -8.71 10.14 17.14
CA ARG A 12 -8.74 8.96 16.26
C ARG A 12 -7.38 8.70 15.63
N TYR A 13 -6.68 9.77 15.24
CA TYR A 13 -5.32 9.67 14.71
C TYR A 13 -4.35 9.19 15.79
N LYS A 14 -4.39 9.76 17.00
CA LYS A 14 -3.54 9.35 18.11
C LYS A 14 -3.76 7.88 18.47
N LYS A 15 -5.03 7.47 18.59
CA LYS A 15 -5.38 6.07 18.85
C LYS A 15 -4.81 5.12 17.80
N TRP A 16 -4.94 5.48 16.52
CA TRP A 16 -4.37 4.68 15.43
C TRP A 16 -2.83 4.63 15.50
N GLN A 17 -2.17 5.76 15.82
CA GLN A 17 -0.72 5.85 15.91
C GLN A 17 -0.13 5.08 17.10
N GLU A 18 -0.85 5.04 18.22
CA GLU A 18 -0.44 4.38 19.47
C GLU A 18 -0.80 2.88 19.48
N SER A 19 -1.44 2.36 18.42
CA SER A 19 -1.82 0.95 18.35
C SER A 19 -0.59 0.05 18.17
N GLU A 20 -0.51 -1.02 18.96
CA GLU A 20 0.50 -2.07 18.83
C GLU A 20 0.16 -3.08 17.70
N GLU A 21 -1.08 -3.01 17.20
CA GLU A 21 -1.60 -3.89 16.16
C GLU A 21 -1.66 -3.17 14.80
N SER A 22 -1.69 -3.95 13.71
CA SER A 22 -1.88 -3.41 12.37
C SER A 22 -3.26 -2.75 12.22
N GLU A 23 -3.32 -1.43 12.11
CA GLU A 23 -4.55 -0.67 11.90
C GLU A 23 -4.55 0.19 10.63
N VAL A 24 -5.76 0.47 10.11
CA VAL A 24 -5.98 1.32 8.93
C VAL A 24 -6.44 2.71 9.33
N LEU A 25 -5.69 3.74 8.90
CA LEU A 25 -6.12 5.13 8.94
C LEU A 25 -6.74 5.52 7.60
N TRP A 26 -8.07 5.67 7.60
CA TRP A 26 -8.81 6.04 6.39
C TRP A 26 -9.04 7.55 6.30
N VAL A 27 -8.43 8.21 5.31
CA VAL A 27 -8.55 9.65 5.09
C VAL A 27 -9.56 9.95 3.98
N CYS A 28 -10.75 10.42 4.36
CA CYS A 28 -11.84 10.79 3.46
C CYS A 28 -11.97 12.30 3.26
N GLY A 29 -12.52 12.70 2.12
CA GLY A 29 -12.83 14.09 1.79
C GLY A 29 -13.21 14.29 0.33
N GLY A 30 -13.85 15.41 0.02
CA GLY A 30 -14.24 15.75 -1.36
C GLY A 30 -13.04 15.93 -2.32
N PRO A 31 -13.29 16.03 -3.63
CA PRO A 31 -12.27 16.43 -4.60
C PRO A 31 -11.64 17.77 -4.21
N GLY A 32 -10.31 17.90 -4.33
CA GLY A 32 -9.61 19.16 -4.05
C GLY A 32 -9.47 19.55 -2.57
N THR A 33 -9.95 18.75 -1.61
CA THR A 33 -9.84 19.07 -0.17
C THR A 33 -8.45 18.82 0.43
N GLY A 34 -7.47 18.40 -0.39
CA GLY A 34 -6.09 18.20 0.05
C GLY A 34 -5.80 16.85 0.72
N LYS A 35 -6.61 15.80 0.51
CA LYS A 35 -6.39 14.44 1.05
C LYS A 35 -4.95 13.93 0.86
N THR A 36 -4.46 13.95 -0.38
CA THR A 36 -3.07 13.56 -0.71
C THR A 36 -2.04 14.40 0.04
N MET A 37 -2.29 15.70 0.21
CA MET A 37 -1.38 16.58 0.96
C MET A 37 -1.38 16.25 2.46
N LEU A 38 -2.56 15.95 3.02
CA LEU A 38 -2.69 15.51 4.41
C LEU A 38 -1.99 14.17 4.63
N ALA A 39 -2.18 13.20 3.74
CA ALA A 39 -1.54 11.90 3.80
C ALA A 39 0.00 12.00 3.69
N LYS A 40 0.51 12.82 2.77
CA LYS A 40 1.95 13.14 2.68
C LYS A 40 2.49 13.77 3.96
N ARG A 41 1.72 14.65 4.59
CA ARG A 41 2.12 15.28 5.86
C ARG A 41 2.20 14.25 6.98
N ILE A 42 1.19 13.39 7.11
CA ILE A 42 1.19 12.27 8.07
C ILE A 42 2.41 11.37 7.84
N ALA A 43 2.65 10.96 6.58
CA ALA A 43 3.80 10.16 6.19
C ALA A 43 5.14 10.83 6.56
N ALA A 44 5.26 12.14 6.37
CA ALA A 44 6.45 12.89 6.72
C ALA A 44 6.73 12.89 8.23
N GLU A 45 5.71 12.85 9.10
CA GLU A 45 5.92 12.73 10.55
C GLU A 45 6.56 11.39 10.93
N PHE A 46 6.18 10.29 10.29
CA PHE A 46 6.82 8.98 10.53
C PHE A 46 8.30 8.97 10.15
N LEU A 47 8.65 9.70 9.09
CA LEU A 47 10.03 9.81 8.63
C LEU A 47 10.88 10.77 9.46
N LYS A 48 10.27 11.68 10.23
CA LYS A 48 10.99 12.64 11.11
C LYS A 48 11.45 12.01 12.42
N GLY A 49 10.74 11.01 12.93
CA GLY A 49 11.06 10.35 14.20
C GLY A 49 12.29 9.44 14.15
N SER A 50 12.72 9.02 12.95
CA SER A 50 13.89 8.16 12.78
C SER A 50 15.17 9.00 12.66
N SER A 51 15.78 9.32 13.80
CA SER A 51 17.23 9.51 13.82
C SER A 51 17.85 8.12 13.57
N ASP A 52 18.51 7.87 12.43
CA ASP A 52 19.13 6.56 12.14
C ASP A 52 20.00 6.05 13.31
N PRO A 53 19.99 4.72 13.68
CA PRO A 53 20.27 3.54 12.83
C PRO A 53 19.34 2.30 13.07
N PRO A 54 19.77 1.05 12.78
CA PRO A 54 19.21 0.14 11.76
C PRO A 54 17.84 -0.48 12.15
N GLY A 55 16.81 0.33 12.29
CA GLY A 55 15.45 -0.16 12.56
C GLY A 55 14.37 0.87 12.22
N GLY A 56 14.75 1.93 11.49
CA GLY A 56 13.91 3.07 11.23
C GLY A 56 12.60 2.70 10.53
N VAL A 57 11.56 3.48 10.86
CA VAL A 57 10.24 3.39 10.28
C VAL A 57 10.32 3.37 8.76
N LYS A 58 9.74 2.33 8.15
CA LYS A 58 9.72 2.17 6.70
C LYS A 58 8.35 2.51 6.14
N LEU A 59 8.36 3.27 5.04
CA LEU A 59 7.16 3.70 4.35
C LEU A 59 7.20 3.17 2.92
N VAL A 60 6.17 2.45 2.52
CA VAL A 60 5.92 2.04 1.13
C VAL A 60 4.69 2.76 0.64
N PHE A 61 4.71 3.25 -0.60
CA PHE A 61 3.58 3.97 -1.18
C PHE A 61 3.10 3.28 -2.45
N HIS A 62 1.78 3.28 -2.65
CA HIS A 62 1.15 2.91 -3.91
C HIS A 62 0.15 4.01 -4.30
N PHE A 63 0.25 4.46 -5.55
CA PHE A 63 -0.71 5.38 -6.13
C PHE A 63 -1.62 4.61 -7.09
N VAL A 64 -2.92 4.68 -6.80
CA VAL A 64 -3.96 4.13 -7.65
C VAL A 64 -4.21 5.15 -8.75
N SER A 65 -3.73 4.82 -9.95
CA SER A 65 -4.07 5.60 -11.13
C SER A 65 -5.53 5.34 -11.51
N PRO A 66 -6.32 6.37 -11.83
CA PRO A 66 -7.64 6.17 -12.41
C PRO A 66 -7.49 5.36 -13.71
N GLU A 67 -8.30 4.32 -13.87
CA GLU A 67 -8.40 3.61 -15.15
C GLU A 67 -8.87 4.61 -16.21
N LEU A 68 -8.03 4.92 -17.20
CA LEU A 68 -8.48 5.69 -18.35
C LEU A 68 -9.54 4.87 -19.06
N PRO A 69 -10.69 5.46 -19.47
CA PRO A 69 -11.58 4.79 -20.39
C PRO A 69 -10.76 4.45 -21.63
N THR A 70 -10.63 3.17 -21.96
CA THR A 70 -9.91 2.67 -23.12
C THR A 70 -10.65 3.08 -24.40
N ALA A 71 -10.53 4.37 -24.76
CA ALA A 71 -10.94 4.87 -26.05
C ALA A 71 -9.90 4.43 -27.09
N GLY A 72 -10.12 3.27 -27.70
CA GLY A 72 -9.68 3.04 -29.08
C GLY A 72 -8.36 2.31 -29.33
N ILE A 73 -7.81 1.53 -28.40
CA ILE A 73 -6.75 0.56 -28.75
C ILE A 73 -7.34 -0.85 -28.70
N SER A 74 -7.65 -1.37 -29.89
CA SER A 74 -7.95 -2.77 -30.12
C SER A 74 -6.68 -3.61 -29.95
N THR A 75 -6.31 -3.89 -28.71
CA THR A 75 -5.57 -5.11 -28.35
C THR A 75 -6.51 -5.92 -27.46
N GLY A 76 -6.91 -7.10 -27.95
CA GLY A 76 -8.04 -7.90 -27.45
C GLY A 76 -7.87 -8.53 -26.07
N GLU A 77 -7.17 -7.88 -25.15
CA GLU A 77 -7.12 -8.24 -23.74
C GLU A 77 -7.92 -7.19 -22.99
N ALA A 78 -9.21 -7.46 -22.78
CA ALA A 78 -9.97 -6.71 -21.79
C ALA A 78 -9.19 -6.79 -20.47
N GLU A 79 -8.61 -5.67 -20.05
CA GLU A 79 -7.84 -5.61 -18.81
C GLU A 79 -8.71 -6.20 -17.70
N SER A 80 -8.25 -7.29 -17.11
CA SER A 80 -9.01 -8.00 -16.08
C SER A 80 -9.36 -7.01 -14.97
N PRO A 81 -10.57 -7.05 -14.39
CA PRO A 81 -10.92 -6.23 -13.22
C PRO A 81 -9.92 -6.39 -12.06
N LEU A 82 -9.18 -7.50 -12.06
CA LEU A 82 -8.17 -7.79 -11.05
C LEU A 82 -6.79 -7.16 -11.35
N HIS A 83 -6.61 -6.51 -12.49
CA HIS A 83 -5.34 -5.90 -12.89
C HIS A 83 -4.88 -4.86 -11.86
N GLY A 84 -5.76 -3.96 -11.43
CA GLY A 84 -5.41 -2.98 -10.40
C GLY A 84 -5.04 -3.61 -9.06
N LEU A 85 -5.70 -4.70 -8.64
CA LEU A 85 -5.34 -5.45 -7.42
C LEU A 85 -3.99 -6.15 -7.54
N THR A 86 -3.66 -6.67 -8.71
CA THR A 86 -2.35 -7.25 -9.00
C THR A 86 -1.28 -6.17 -9.00
N LYS A 87 -1.52 -5.04 -9.66
CA LYS A 87 -0.60 -3.90 -9.72
C LYS A 87 -0.31 -3.35 -8.32
N ALA A 88 -1.35 -3.17 -7.49
CA ALA A 88 -1.17 -2.76 -6.10
C ALA A 88 -0.24 -3.72 -5.34
N ALA A 89 -0.50 -5.03 -5.42
CA ALA A 89 0.36 -6.01 -4.76
C ALA A 89 1.79 -6.04 -5.32
N CYS A 90 1.98 -5.85 -6.63
CA CYS A 90 3.29 -5.73 -7.27
C CYS A 90 4.06 -4.53 -6.73
N ASP A 91 3.45 -3.34 -6.77
CA ASP A 91 4.08 -2.09 -6.37
C ASP A 91 4.48 -2.13 -4.89
N LEU A 92 3.60 -2.65 -4.03
CA LEU A 92 3.87 -2.82 -2.60
C LEU A 92 5.00 -3.83 -2.36
N LEU A 93 4.96 -5.02 -2.99
CA LEU A 93 5.99 -6.03 -2.82
C LEU A 93 7.35 -5.51 -3.31
N TYR A 94 7.38 -4.84 -4.46
CA TYR A 94 8.59 -4.22 -4.98
C TYR A 94 9.13 -3.15 -4.03
N GLY A 95 8.27 -2.28 -3.51
CA GLY A 95 8.64 -1.25 -2.54
C GLY A 95 9.25 -1.83 -1.26
N ILE A 96 8.70 -2.93 -0.74
CA ILE A 96 9.22 -3.63 0.44
C ILE A 96 10.61 -4.23 0.13
N LEU A 97 10.72 -4.98 -0.97
CA LEU A 97 11.97 -5.66 -1.35
C LEU A 97 13.11 -4.69 -1.70
N GLN A 98 12.78 -3.48 -2.17
CA GLN A 98 13.77 -2.42 -2.38
C GLN A 98 14.32 -1.87 -1.06
N GLN A 99 13.54 -1.90 0.01
CA GLN A 99 13.97 -1.40 1.32
C GLN A 99 14.73 -2.46 2.12
N ASP A 100 14.39 -3.73 1.95
CA ASP A 100 15.14 -4.84 2.55
C ASP A 100 15.25 -6.04 1.59
N GLY A 101 16.43 -6.18 0.99
CA GLY A 101 16.74 -7.28 0.07
C GLY A 101 16.86 -8.64 0.76
N SER A 102 17.02 -8.72 2.09
CA SER A 102 17.11 -9.99 2.81
C SER A 102 15.81 -10.80 2.71
N LEU A 103 14.67 -10.11 2.64
CA LEU A 103 13.34 -10.68 2.45
C LEU A 103 13.19 -11.42 1.11
N PHE A 104 14.04 -11.10 0.14
CA PHE A 104 14.01 -11.76 -1.15
C PHE A 104 14.20 -13.27 -1.01
N GLY A 105 15.02 -13.74 -0.06
CA GLY A 105 15.23 -15.17 0.19
C GLY A 105 13.93 -15.92 0.52
N GLY A 106 13.10 -15.34 1.40
CA GLY A 106 11.81 -15.89 1.80
C GLY A 106 10.76 -15.86 0.67
N CYS A 107 10.83 -14.86 -0.20
CA CYS A 107 9.95 -14.71 -1.35
C CYS A 107 10.37 -15.58 -2.55
N LYS A 108 11.67 -15.78 -2.76
CA LYS A 108 12.25 -16.45 -3.94
C LYS A 108 11.70 -17.84 -4.18
N ALA A 109 11.49 -18.63 -3.12
CA ALA A 109 10.92 -19.97 -3.25
C ALA A 109 9.49 -19.93 -3.83
N LYS A 110 8.65 -19.00 -3.36
CA LYS A 110 7.27 -18.82 -3.86
C LYS A 110 7.23 -18.22 -5.27
N LEU A 111 8.07 -17.21 -5.52
CA LEU A 111 8.21 -16.58 -6.84
C LEU A 111 8.68 -17.60 -7.89
N ARG A 112 9.71 -18.40 -7.58
CA ARG A 112 10.27 -19.40 -8.50
C ARG A 112 9.30 -20.53 -8.82
N ASN A 113 8.51 -20.99 -7.85
CA ASN A 113 7.56 -22.09 -8.06
C ASN A 113 6.41 -21.71 -9.00
N GLN A 114 6.11 -20.41 -9.16
CA GLN A 114 5.03 -19.93 -10.02
C GLN A 114 5.52 -19.27 -11.32
N GLY A 115 6.78 -18.83 -11.36
CA GLY A 115 7.34 -18.12 -12.52
C GLY A 115 6.50 -16.89 -12.88
N ASP A 116 6.37 -16.60 -14.17
CA ASP A 116 5.66 -15.41 -14.65
C ASP A 116 4.15 -15.41 -14.32
N LYS A 117 3.58 -16.58 -14.02
CA LYS A 117 2.15 -16.72 -13.66
C LYS A 117 1.79 -16.10 -12.31
N ILE A 118 2.77 -15.75 -11.49
CA ILE A 118 2.50 -15.08 -10.21
C ILE A 118 2.00 -13.64 -10.42
N PHE A 119 2.48 -12.98 -11.47
CA PHE A 119 2.11 -11.61 -11.82
C PHE A 119 0.79 -11.53 -12.59
N THR A 120 0.16 -12.67 -12.89
CA THR A 120 -1.18 -12.74 -13.49
C THR A 120 -2.22 -13.30 -12.51
N ASN A 121 -1.79 -13.76 -11.33
CA ASN A 121 -2.67 -14.29 -10.29
C ASN A 121 -2.59 -13.42 -9.01
N PRO A 122 -3.55 -12.52 -8.79
CA PRO A 122 -3.55 -11.66 -7.61
C PRO A 122 -3.44 -12.46 -6.31
N HIS A 123 -4.18 -13.56 -6.16
CA HIS A 123 -4.19 -14.34 -4.92
C HIS A 123 -2.80 -14.82 -4.50
N SER A 124 -2.03 -15.34 -5.45
CA SER A 124 -0.67 -15.79 -5.19
C SER A 124 0.26 -14.63 -4.83
N LEU A 125 0.14 -13.51 -5.52
CA LEU A 125 0.96 -12.34 -5.28
C LEU A 125 0.69 -11.72 -3.91
N TRP A 126 -0.58 -11.58 -3.53
CA TRP A 126 -1.00 -11.14 -2.20
C TRP A 126 -0.48 -12.08 -1.09
N LYS A 127 -0.40 -13.40 -1.34
CA LYS A 127 0.24 -14.36 -0.41
C LYS A 127 1.76 -14.20 -0.27
N VAL A 128 2.44 -13.70 -1.31
CA VAL A 128 3.87 -13.38 -1.24
C VAL A 128 4.08 -12.07 -0.51
N LEU A 129 3.28 -11.04 -0.84
CA LEU A 129 3.28 -9.76 -0.14
C LEU A 129 3.06 -9.94 1.37
N ARG A 130 2.03 -10.69 1.78
CA ARG A 130 1.79 -11.01 3.19
C ARG A 130 3.00 -11.66 3.86
N LYS A 131 3.64 -12.61 3.17
CA LYS A 131 4.84 -13.25 3.71
C LYS A 131 5.99 -12.25 3.88
N ALA A 132 6.20 -11.36 2.91
CA ALA A 132 7.24 -10.33 3.00
C ALA A 132 7.00 -9.38 4.17
N ILE A 133 5.74 -9.01 4.43
CA ILE A 133 5.35 -8.17 5.57
C ILE A 133 5.53 -8.91 6.89
N HIS A 134 5.12 -10.19 6.98
CA HIS A 134 5.30 -10.98 8.20
C HIS A 134 6.78 -11.27 8.52
N ASP A 135 7.61 -11.48 7.50
CA ASP A 135 9.05 -11.72 7.67
C ASP A 135 9.83 -10.39 7.89
N TRP A 136 9.14 -9.24 7.90
CA TRP A 136 9.74 -7.91 8.03
C TRP A 136 10.44 -7.76 9.39
N PRO A 137 11.73 -7.36 9.43
CA PRO A 137 12.52 -7.43 10.66
C PRO A 137 12.40 -6.20 11.57
N ALA A 138 11.83 -5.08 11.10
CA ALA A 138 11.73 -3.84 11.88
C ALA A 138 10.40 -3.70 12.61
N GLU A 139 10.36 -2.78 13.59
CA GLU A 139 9.22 -2.58 14.48
C GLU A 139 7.96 -2.04 13.78
N SER A 140 8.09 -1.31 12.67
CA SER A 140 6.92 -0.78 11.96
C SER A 140 7.14 -0.59 10.46
N LEU A 141 6.21 -1.13 9.66
CA LEU A 141 6.07 -0.89 8.23
C LEU A 141 4.75 -0.15 7.97
N TYR A 142 4.85 1.07 7.43
CA TYR A 142 3.70 1.86 7.02
C TYR A 142 3.45 1.72 5.53
N ILE A 143 2.19 1.56 5.15
CA ILE A 143 1.75 1.49 3.76
C ILE A 143 0.82 2.67 3.49
N LEU A 144 1.20 3.54 2.56
CA LEU A 144 0.36 4.64 2.08
C LEU A 144 -0.25 4.26 0.72
N ILE A 145 -1.58 4.22 0.66
CA ILE A 145 -2.31 4.04 -0.60
C ILE A 145 -3.13 5.28 -0.88
N ASP A 146 -2.83 5.95 -1.99
CA ASP A 146 -3.51 7.17 -2.42
C ASP A 146 -4.34 6.91 -3.69
N GLY A 147 -5.48 7.60 -3.81
CA GLY A 147 -6.38 7.48 -4.96
C GLY A 147 -7.25 6.23 -4.99
N VAL A 148 -7.54 5.60 -3.84
CA VAL A 148 -8.38 4.40 -3.72
C VAL A 148 -9.77 4.53 -4.38
N ASP A 149 -10.28 5.75 -4.53
CA ASP A 149 -11.49 6.09 -5.26
C ASP A 149 -11.38 5.92 -6.79
N GLY A 150 -10.18 5.68 -7.31
CA GLY A 150 -9.94 5.30 -8.71
C GLY A 150 -10.36 3.87 -9.05
N PHE A 151 -10.62 3.01 -8.05
CA PHE A 151 -11.19 1.69 -8.26
C PHE A 151 -12.71 1.73 -8.43
N LYS A 152 -13.25 0.77 -9.17
CA LYS A 152 -14.69 0.43 -9.06
C LYS A 152 -14.98 -0.01 -7.62
N GLU A 153 -16.17 0.32 -7.12
CA GLU A 153 -16.56 0.10 -5.71
C GLU A 153 -16.29 -1.33 -5.22
N SER A 154 -16.69 -2.36 -5.99
CA SER A 154 -16.44 -3.77 -5.63
C SER A 154 -14.96 -4.17 -5.58
N LEU A 155 -14.11 -3.50 -6.36
CA LEU A 155 -12.67 -3.72 -6.34
C LEU A 155 -12.01 -2.98 -5.16
N CYS A 156 -12.54 -1.82 -4.80
CA CYS A 156 -12.10 -1.07 -3.62
C CYS A 156 -12.37 -1.86 -2.34
N GLU A 157 -13.57 -2.44 -2.19
CA GLU A 157 -13.88 -3.34 -1.07
C GLU A 157 -12.92 -4.54 -1.03
N GLY A 158 -12.68 -5.18 -2.18
CA GLY A 158 -11.74 -6.30 -2.28
C GLY A 158 -10.29 -5.91 -1.98
N LEU A 159 -9.88 -4.67 -2.27
CA LEU A 159 -8.57 -4.14 -1.91
C LEU A 159 -8.45 -3.98 -0.39
N ILE A 160 -9.43 -3.31 0.22
CA ILE A 160 -9.46 -3.05 1.67
C ILE A 160 -9.48 -4.37 2.45
N GLU A 161 -10.31 -5.34 2.06
CA GLU A 161 -10.37 -6.66 2.70
C GLU A 161 -9.02 -7.39 2.64
N ARG A 162 -8.26 -7.23 1.53
CA ARG A 162 -6.92 -7.82 1.39
C ARG A 162 -5.89 -7.12 2.26
N ILE A 163 -5.94 -5.79 2.34
CA ILE A 163 -5.04 -4.97 3.18
C ILE A 163 -5.24 -5.28 4.66
N LEU A 164 -6.50 -5.37 5.11
CA LEU A 164 -6.84 -5.70 6.50
C LEU A 164 -6.43 -7.12 6.91
N ARG A 165 -6.03 -7.95 5.94
CA ARG A 165 -5.53 -9.31 6.17
C ARG A 165 -4.03 -9.44 5.91
N LEU A 166 -3.30 -8.34 5.71
CA LEU A 166 -1.84 -8.38 5.57
C LEU A 166 -1.16 -8.75 6.88
#